data_AF-A0A6P0DTN4-F1
#
_entry.id   AF-A0A6P0DTN4-F1
#
_cell.length_a   1.000
_cell.length_b   1.000
_cell.length_c   1.000
_cell.angle_alpha   90.00
_cell.angle_beta   90.00
_cell.angle_gamma   90.00
#
_symmetry.space_group_name_H-M   'P 1'
#
loop_
_entity.id
_entity.type
_entity.pdbx_description
1 polymer ?
#
loop_
_entity_poly.entity_id
_entity_poly.type
_entity_poly.pdbx_seq_one_letter_code
_entity_poly.pdbx_strand_id
1 'polypeptide(L)'
;MTLNGWLQILLYCGIVLVLVKPLGGYMTRVYNGERTFLSPVLVPIERGLYAIAGTSEREEQHWTSYAFAMLMFNLLGVLILYALLRLQDVLPYNP
;
A
#
# COMPACT_ATOMS: atom_id res chain seq x y z
N MET A 1 12.72 19.71 29.00
CA MET A 1 11.57 18.83 28.71
C MET A 1 10.38 19.34 29.50
N THR A 2 9.33 19.86 28.85
CA THR A 2 8.14 20.41 29.53
C THR A 2 7.14 19.29 29.84
N LEU A 3 6.33 19.47 30.90
CA LEU A 3 5.27 18.50 31.27
C LEU A 3 4.31 18.24 30.10
N ASN A 4 3.99 19.29 29.33
CA ASN A 4 3.16 19.20 28.14
C ASN A 4 3.76 18.26 27.07
N GLY A 5 5.08 18.33 26.83
CA GLY A 5 5.75 17.45 25.87
C GLY A 5 5.66 15.97 26.26
N TRP A 6 5.85 15.65 27.54
CA TRP A 6 5.67 14.28 28.04
C TRP A 6 4.23 13.78 27.89
N LEU A 7 3.26 14.65 28.15
CA LEU A 7 1.84 14.33 28.04
C LEU A 7 1.43 14.05 26.58
N GLN A 8 1.94 14.85 25.64
CA GLN A 8 1.75 14.63 24.20
C GLN A 8 2.34 13.29 23.72
N ILE A 9 3.56 12.95 24.16
CA ILE A 9 4.20 11.67 23.80
C ILE A 9 3.37 10.49 24.32
N LEU A 10 2.94 10.53 25.59
CA LEU A 10 2.12 9.46 26.16
C LEU A 10 0.78 9.33 25.45
N LEU A 11 0.12 10.45 25.13
CA LEU A 11 -1.14 10.46 24.40
C LEU A 11 -0.97 9.91 22.98
N TYR A 12 0.07 10.32 22.26
CA TYR A 12 0.40 9.80 20.93
C TYR A 12 0.63 8.29 20.96
N CYS A 13 1.52 7.82 21.84
CA CYS A 13 1.79 6.39 21.99
C CYS A 13 0.53 5.61 22.37
N GLY A 14 -0.30 6.14 23.28
CA GLY A 14 -1.56 5.54 23.66
C GLY A 14 -2.52 5.37 22.48
N ILE A 15 -2.67 6.42 21.65
CA ILE A 15 -3.50 6.36 20.44
C ILE A 15 -2.96 5.31 19.45
N VAL A 16 -1.65 5.29 19.21
CA VAL A 16 -1.02 4.29 18.33
C VAL A 16 -1.33 2.88 18.82
N LEU A 17 -1.13 2.60 20.11
CA LEU A 17 -1.41 1.29 20.70
C LEU A 17 -2.89 0.88 20.57
N VAL A 18 -3.81 1.82 20.77
CA VAL A 18 -5.25 1.56 20.57
C VAL A 18 -5.54 1.21 19.12
N LEU A 19 -4.86 1.84 18.15
CA LEU A 19 -5.03 1.58 16.72
C LEU A 19 -4.40 0.27 16.23
N VAL A 20 -3.38 -0.25 16.92
CA VAL A 20 -2.73 -1.53 16.54
C VAL A 20 -3.75 -2.66 16.43
N LYS A 21 -4.67 -2.79 17.39
CA LYS A 21 -5.64 -3.89 17.42
C LYS A 21 -6.67 -3.87 16.27
N PRO A 22 -7.39 -2.76 16.00
CA PRO A 22 -8.35 -2.72 14.91
C PRO A 22 -7.67 -2.78 13.53
N LEU A 23 -6.54 -2.09 13.34
CA LEU A 23 -5.84 -2.09 12.06
C LEU A 23 -5.15 -3.44 11.80
N GLY A 24 -4.45 -3.98 12.79
CA GLY A 24 -3.82 -5.30 12.68
C GLY A 24 -4.85 -6.39 12.44
N GLY A 25 -5.97 -6.38 13.17
CA GLY A 25 -7.06 -7.32 12.96
C GLY A 25 -7.67 -7.21 11.55
N TYR A 26 -7.81 -5.99 11.03
CA TYR A 26 -8.23 -5.79 9.65
C TYR A 26 -7.22 -6.35 8.63
N MET A 27 -5.93 -6.04 8.79
CA MET A 27 -4.86 -6.54 7.90
C MET A 27 -4.81 -8.07 7.87
N THR A 28 -4.93 -8.74 9.03
CA THR A 28 -4.98 -10.20 9.10
C THR A 28 -6.15 -10.75 8.30
N ARG A 29 -7.35 -10.17 8.43
CA ARG A 29 -8.52 -10.62 7.65
C ARG A 29 -8.31 -10.42 6.14
N VAL A 30 -7.75 -9.29 5.73
CA VAL A 30 -7.46 -9.02 4.31
C VAL A 30 -6.44 -10.03 3.76
N TYR A 31 -5.34 -10.26 4.48
CA TYR A 31 -4.28 -11.17 4.03
C TYR A 31 -4.70 -12.65 4.04
N ASN A 32 -5.62 -13.04 4.92
CA ASN A 32 -6.21 -14.38 4.92
C ASN A 32 -7.32 -14.55 3.85
N GLY A 33 -7.67 -13.50 3.09
CA GLY A 33 -8.78 -13.54 2.14
C GLY A 33 -10.16 -13.62 2.81
N GLU A 34 -10.27 -13.24 4.08
CA GLU A 34 -11.55 -13.20 4.80
C GLU A 34 -12.41 -12.02 4.34
N ARG A 35 -13.73 -12.17 4.41
CA ARG A 35 -14.65 -11.07 4.09
C ARG A 35 -14.54 -9.96 5.15
N THR A 36 -14.13 -8.78 4.72
CA THR A 36 -14.14 -7.56 5.50
C THR A 36 -15.37 -6.71 5.18
N PHE A 37 -15.62 -5.68 6.00
CA PHE A 37 -16.73 -4.74 5.77
C PHE A 37 -16.65 -4.05 4.39
N LEU A 38 -15.44 -3.87 3.86
CA LEU A 38 -15.20 -3.23 2.56
C LEU A 38 -15.18 -4.23 1.39
N SER A 39 -15.20 -5.53 1.66
CA SER A 39 -15.20 -6.58 0.64
C SER A 39 -16.33 -6.48 -0.41
N PRO A 40 -17.60 -6.10 -0.11
CA PRO A 40 -18.62 -6.01 -1.17
C PRO A 40 -18.30 -4.99 -2.27
N VAL A 41 -17.47 -3.98 -1.97
CA VAL A 41 -17.05 -2.96 -2.94
C VAL A 41 -15.66 -3.25 -3.50
N LEU A 42 -14.72 -3.70 -2.67
CA LEU A 42 -13.33 -3.93 -3.09
C LEU A 42 -13.17 -5.20 -3.93
N VAL A 43 -13.85 -6.30 -3.59
CA VAL A 43 -13.73 -7.57 -4.32
C VAL A 43 -14.09 -7.47 -5.80
N PRO A 44 -15.17 -6.78 -6.24
CA PRO A 44 -15.43 -6.62 -7.67
C PRO A 44 -14.38 -5.75 -8.37
N ILE A 45 -13.80 -4.76 -7.68
CA ILE A 45 -12.73 -3.92 -8.21
C ILE A 45 -11.45 -4.74 -8.38
N GLU A 46 -11.07 -5.50 -7.36
CA GLU A 46 -9.92 -6.43 -7.38
C GLU A 46 -10.04 -7.40 -8.55
N ARG A 47 -11.20 -8.04 -8.72
CA ARG A 47 -11.47 -8.93 -9.86
C ARG A 47 -11.31 -8.23 -11.21
N GLY A 48 -11.75 -6.97 -11.31
CA GLY A 48 -11.56 -6.16 -12.52
C GLY A 48 -10.08 -5.89 -12.80
N LEU A 49 -9.31 -5.52 -11.78
CA LEU A 49 -7.88 -5.28 -11.89
C LEU A 49 -7.12 -6.57 -12.25
N TYR A 50 -7.44 -7.69 -11.63
CA TYR A 50 -6.85 -9.00 -11.95
C TYR A 50 -7.16 -9.41 -13.39
N ALA A 51 -8.40 -9.19 -13.86
CA ALA A 51 -8.76 -9.47 -15.24
C ALA A 51 -7.99 -8.60 -16.25
N ILE A 52 -7.75 -7.32 -15.93
CA ILE A 52 -6.97 -6.40 -16.78
C ILE A 52 -5.48 -6.76 -16.75
N ALA A 53 -4.95 -7.12 -15.58
CA ALA A 53 -3.57 -7.54 -15.41
C ALA A 53 -3.29 -8.92 -16.01
N GLY A 54 -4.34 -9.71 -16.30
CA GLY A 54 -4.22 -11.09 -16.78
C GLY A 54 -3.70 -12.04 -15.71
N THR A 55 -3.81 -11.69 -14.44
CA THR A 55 -3.32 -12.48 -13.30
C THR A 55 -4.47 -13.05 -12.48
N SER A 56 -4.19 -14.01 -11.60
CA SER A 56 -5.17 -14.62 -10.71
C SER A 56 -4.77 -14.54 -9.25
N GLU A 57 -5.72 -14.29 -8.35
CA GLU A 57 -5.53 -14.41 -6.89
C GLU A 57 -5.08 -15.82 -6.45
N ARG A 58 -5.26 -16.83 -7.30
CA ARG A 58 -4.96 -18.23 -6.97
C ARG A 58 -3.54 -18.65 -7.33
N GLU A 59 -2.78 -17.80 -8.00
CA GLU A 59 -1.40 -18.11 -8.38
C GLU A 59 -0.45 -17.77 -7.23
N GLU A 60 0.07 -18.80 -6.57
CA GLU A 60 1.15 -18.62 -5.61
C GLU A 60 2.44 -18.23 -6.33
N GLN A 61 3.00 -17.08 -5.99
CA GLN A 61 4.24 -16.61 -6.59
C GLN A 61 5.44 -17.18 -5.83
N HIS A 62 6.32 -17.89 -6.54
CA HIS A 62 7.59 -18.35 -5.96
C HIS A 62 8.43 -17.13 -5.51
N TRP A 63 9.21 -17.29 -4.44
CA TRP A 63 9.96 -16.18 -3.83
C TRP A 63 10.89 -15.45 -4.82
N THR A 64 11.51 -16.18 -5.77
CA THR A 64 12.36 -15.56 -6.81
C THR A 64 11.54 -14.69 -7.75
N SER A 65 10.39 -15.18 -8.20
CA SER A 65 9.45 -14.44 -9.04
C SER A 65 8.95 -13.21 -8.31
N TYR A 66 8.67 -13.31 -7.00
CA TYR A 66 8.26 -12.18 -6.17
C TYR A 66 9.37 -11.12 -6.06
N ALA A 67 10.58 -11.54 -5.72
CA ALA A 67 11.73 -10.64 -5.62
C ALA A 67 12.01 -9.93 -6.95
N PHE A 68 11.98 -10.67 -8.06
CA PHE A 68 12.20 -10.10 -9.39
C PHE A 68 11.10 -9.12 -9.78
N ALA A 69 9.83 -9.46 -9.55
CA ALA A 69 8.70 -8.56 -9.82
C ALA A 69 8.80 -7.28 -8.98
N MET A 70 9.13 -7.39 -7.69
CA MET A 70 9.34 -6.25 -6.79
C MET A 70 10.46 -5.34 -7.29
N LEU A 71 11.60 -5.90 -7.71
CA LEU A 71 12.74 -5.14 -8.23
C LEU A 71 12.40 -4.45 -9.56
N MET A 72 11.77 -5.16 -10.50
CA MET A 72 11.34 -4.57 -11.78
C MET A 72 10.31 -3.46 -11.59
N PHE A 73 9.34 -3.66 -10.71
CA PHE A 73 8.35 -2.63 -10.38
C PHE A 73 9.02 -1.37 -9.81
N ASN A 74 9.94 -1.53 -8.86
CA ASN A 74 10.69 -0.39 -8.30
C ASN A 74 11.56 0.30 -9.34
N LEU A 75 12.28 -0.47 -10.17
CA LEU A 75 13.12 0.08 -11.22
C LEU A 75 12.29 0.91 -12.21
N LEU A 76 11.17 0.37 -12.70
CA LEU A 76 10.25 1.08 -13.58
C LEU A 76 9.68 2.33 -12.89
N GLY A 77 9.29 2.23 -11.62
CA GLY A 77 8.81 3.37 -10.83
C GLY A 77 9.83 4.50 -10.74
N VAL A 78 11.10 4.16 -10.46
CA VAL A 78 12.20 5.13 -10.43
C VAL A 78 12.45 5.73 -11.81
N LEU A 79 12.44 4.93 -12.87
CA LEU A 79 12.65 5.42 -14.24
C LEU A 79 11.52 6.36 -14.68
N ILE A 80 10.27 6.01 -14.39
CA ILE A 80 9.09 6.85 -14.69
C ILE A 80 9.17 8.15 -13.88
N LEU A 81 9.45 8.07 -12.59
CA LEU A 81 9.58 9.26 -11.75
C LEU A 81 10.74 10.15 -12.22
N TYR A 82 11.88 9.57 -12.54
CA TYR A 82 13.03 10.29 -13.08
C TYR A 82 12.69 10.98 -14.41
N ALA A 83 12.00 10.27 -15.33
CA ALA A 83 11.55 10.83 -16.59
C ALA A 83 10.56 11.98 -16.37
N LEU A 84 9.62 11.84 -15.44
CA LEU A 84 8.68 12.89 -15.07
C LEU A 84 9.43 14.14 -14.59
N LEU A 85 10.35 13.99 -13.64
CA LEU A 85 11.15 15.10 -13.12
C LEU A 85 12.04 15.73 -14.20
N ARG A 86 12.62 14.92 -15.10
CA ARG A 86 13.48 15.41 -16.17
C ARG A 86 12.73 16.12 -17.28
N LEU A 87 11.50 15.68 -17.55
CA LEU A 87 10.59 16.24 -18.56
C LEU A 87 9.62 17.26 -17.95
N GLN A 88 9.80 17.64 -16.69
CA GLN A 88 8.89 18.54 -15.98
C GLN A 88 8.76 19.91 -16.68
N ASP A 89 9.84 20.36 -17.34
CA ASP A 89 9.86 21.61 -18.13
C ASP A 89 8.95 21.59 -19.36
N VAL A 90 8.62 20.40 -19.89
CA VAL A 90 7.77 20.23 -21.08
C VAL A 90 6.41 19.61 -20.75
N LEU A 91 6.21 19.15 -19.52
CA LEU A 91 4.96 18.57 -19.07
C LEU A 91 3.94 19.67 -18.69
N PRO A 92 2.64 19.45 -18.93
CA PRO A 92 1.60 20.37 -18.50
C PRO A 92 1.54 20.45 -16.97
N TYR A 93 0.97 21.53 -16.43
CA TYR A 93 0.90 21.83 -14.98
C TYR A 93 2.25 22.23 -14.32
N ASN A 94 3.14 22.86 -15.08
CA ASN A 94 4.34 23.53 -14.58
C ASN A 94 4.17 25.08 -14.67
N PRO A 95 3.52 25.74 -13.68
CA PRO A 95 3.30 27.20 -13.68
C PRO A 95 4.57 28.01 -13.41
#